data_AF-W3X4A8-F1
#
_entry.id   AF-W3X4A8-F1
#
_cell.length_a   1.000
_cell.length_b   1.000
_cell.length_c   1.000
_cell.angle_alpha   90.00
_cell.angle_beta   90.00
_cell.angle_gamma   90.00
#
_symmetry.space_group_name_H-M   'P 1'
#
loop_
_entity.id
_entity.type
_entity.pdbx_description
1 polymer ?
#
loop_
_entity_poly.entity_id
_entity_poly.type
_entity_poly.pdbx_seq_one_letter_code
_entity_poly.pdbx_strand_id
1 'polypeptide(L)'
;MSPNGVGLIMKSIKADYKFPVVYPDRISVYHKLRSLPGRSDTSLILDCMILSHRHHRVAARTAEDVVIYDYRNATKTTTPPFVQDVFQSTWEKQEAAICSSRARIWQLTKQVEEIEKETWDREDAVEDLGASGSTRPAN
;
A
#
# COMPACT_ATOMS: atom_id res chain seq x y z
N MET A 1 3.98 -21.71 19.86
CA MET A 1 3.61 -22.17 18.51
C MET A 1 2.52 -23.22 18.66
N SER A 2 1.43 -23.15 17.90
CA SER A 2 0.37 -24.17 18.05
C SER A 2 0.94 -25.55 17.72
N PRO A 3 0.42 -26.63 18.31
CA PRO A 3 1.03 -27.96 18.21
C PRO A 3 0.93 -28.59 16.82
N ASN A 4 0.27 -27.95 15.86
CA ASN A 4 -0.29 -28.61 14.67
C ASN A 4 0.73 -28.94 13.57
N GLY A 5 2.01 -28.61 13.74
CA GLY A 5 3.08 -28.94 12.78
C GLY A 5 3.01 -28.16 11.46
N VAL A 6 1.84 -27.69 11.05
CA VAL A 6 1.64 -26.87 9.85
C VAL A 6 1.75 -25.39 10.19
N GLY A 7 2.61 -24.67 9.48
CA GLY A 7 2.81 -23.24 9.64
C GLY A 7 3.20 -22.57 8.33
N LEU A 8 3.46 -21.27 8.41
CA LEU A 8 3.96 -20.48 7.28
C LEU A 8 5.49 -20.48 7.30
N ILE A 9 6.09 -20.52 6.12
CA ILE A 9 7.53 -20.32 5.92
C ILE A 9 7.74 -19.34 4.76
N MET A 10 8.61 -18.35 4.97
CA MET A 10 8.95 -17.39 3.92
C MET A 10 9.85 -18.08 2.90
N LYS A 11 9.35 -18.24 1.66
CA LYS A 11 10.12 -18.83 0.56
C LYS A 11 10.99 -17.79 -0.14
N SER A 12 10.44 -16.60 -0.38
CA SER A 12 11.21 -15.48 -0.90
C SER A 12 10.57 -14.16 -0.51
N ILE A 13 11.40 -13.11 -0.46
CA ILE A 13 10.98 -11.74 -0.22
C ILE A 13 11.73 -10.85 -1.19
N LYS A 14 11.01 -10.00 -1.92
CA LYS A 14 11.57 -8.95 -2.74
C LYS A 14 11.20 -7.61 -2.13
N ALA A 15 12.18 -6.75 -1.86
CA ALA A 15 11.97 -5.41 -1.33
C ALA A 15 12.56 -4.35 -2.25
N ASP A 16 11.71 -3.41 -2.68
CA ASP A 16 12.07 -2.25 -3.49
C ASP A 16 12.05 -1.00 -2.59
N TYR A 17 13.24 -0.53 -2.20
CA TYR A 17 13.41 0.65 -1.34
C TYR A 17 13.39 1.95 -2.16
N LYS A 18 12.55 2.91 -1.76
CA LYS A 18 12.42 4.20 -2.45
C LYS A 18 13.32 5.29 -1.87
N PHE A 19 13.55 5.27 -0.56
CA PHE A 19 14.45 6.18 0.14
C PHE A 19 14.80 5.64 1.53
N PRO A 20 15.92 6.07 2.14
CA PRO A 20 16.29 5.64 3.49
C PRO A 20 15.37 6.25 4.56
N VAL A 21 14.86 5.42 5.46
CA VAL A 21 14.12 5.86 6.66
C VAL A 21 15.11 6.01 7.81
N VAL A 22 15.28 7.24 8.30
CA VAL A 22 16.24 7.58 9.37
C VAL A 22 15.51 7.80 10.69
N TYR A 23 16.00 7.23 11.78
CA TYR A 23 15.47 7.45 13.13
C TYR A 23 15.57 8.93 13.57
N PRO A 24 14.61 9.47 14.34
CA PRO A 24 13.31 8.87 14.65
C PRO A 24 12.32 9.06 13.51
N ASP A 25 11.64 7.98 13.13
CA ASP A 25 10.48 7.99 12.23
C ASP A 25 9.50 6.91 12.71
N ARG A 26 8.21 7.13 12.49
CA ARG A 26 7.17 6.13 12.70
C ARG A 26 6.79 5.57 11.34
N ILE A 27 6.68 4.25 11.25
CA ILE A 27 6.25 3.58 10.01
C ILE A 27 4.97 2.80 10.24
N SER A 28 4.13 2.76 9.22
CA SER A 28 3.04 1.77 9.12
C SER A 28 3.42 0.75 8.07
N VAL A 29 3.20 -0.53 8.37
CA VAL A 29 3.43 -1.64 7.45
C VAL A 29 2.08 -2.28 7.13
N TYR A 30 1.68 -2.24 5.87
CA TYR A 30 0.43 -2.78 5.39
C TYR A 30 0.69 -4.03 4.56
N HIS A 31 -0.07 -5.08 4.80
CA HIS A 31 -0.05 -6.30 4.01
C HIS A 31 -1.42 -6.52 3.39
N LYS A 32 -1.44 -7.06 2.19
CA LYS A 32 -2.64 -7.56 1.55
C LYS A 32 -2.36 -8.86 0.83
N LEU A 33 -3.37 -9.72 0.74
CA LEU A 33 -3.39 -10.80 -0.24
C LEU A 33 -3.30 -10.18 -1.64
N ARG A 34 -2.36 -10.65 -2.47
CA ARG A 34 -2.28 -10.24 -3.88
C ARG A 34 -3.45 -10.80 -4.70
N SER A 35 -3.81 -12.04 -4.41
CA SER A 35 -4.94 -12.78 -4.97
C SER A 35 -5.49 -13.71 -3.90
N LEU A 36 -6.76 -14.09 -4.00
CA LEU A 36 -7.35 -15.13 -3.16
C LEU A 36 -6.65 -16.47 -3.42
N PRO A 37 -6.00 -17.10 -2.43
CA PRO A 37 -5.41 -18.42 -2.60
C PRO A 37 -6.47 -19.49 -2.80
N GLY A 38 -6.26 -20.38 -3.77
CA GLY A 38 -7.10 -21.54 -4.05
C GLY A 38 -6.92 -22.66 -3.02
N ARG A 39 -7.83 -23.66 -3.06
CA ARG A 39 -7.79 -24.75 -2.07
C ARG A 39 -6.58 -25.67 -2.18
N SER A 40 -6.10 -25.86 -3.40
CA SER A 40 -4.93 -26.64 -3.74
C SER A 40 -3.61 -25.88 -3.59
N ASP A 41 -3.67 -24.59 -3.30
CA ASP A 41 -2.47 -23.77 -3.24
C ASP A 41 -1.67 -24.10 -1.97
N THR A 42 -0.36 -24.20 -2.16
CA THR A 42 0.63 -24.47 -1.09
C THR A 42 1.45 -23.22 -0.76
N SER A 43 1.15 -22.10 -1.42
CA SER A 43 1.80 -20.81 -1.23
C SER A 43 0.82 -19.69 -1.51
N LEU A 44 1.10 -18.53 -0.92
CA LEU A 44 0.37 -17.31 -1.14
C LEU A 44 1.34 -16.14 -1.29
N ILE A 45 0.92 -15.14 -2.05
CA ILE A 45 1.71 -13.92 -2.26
C ILE A 45 1.06 -12.77 -1.51
N LEU A 46 1.84 -12.13 -0.63
CA LEU A 46 1.46 -10.89 0.04
C LEU A 46 2.14 -9.71 -0.64
N ASP A 47 1.35 -8.71 -1.00
CA ASP A 47 1.89 -7.39 -1.31
C ASP A 47 1.96 -6.58 -0.01
N CYS A 48 3.11 -5.97 0.23
CA CYS A 48 3.38 -5.18 1.41
C CYS A 48 3.82 -3.76 1.04
N MET A 49 3.34 -2.78 1.80
CA MET A 49 3.66 -1.37 1.66
C MET A 49 4.12 -0.81 3.00
N ILE A 50 5.30 -0.20 3.01
CA ILE A 50 5.85 0.50 4.17
C ILE A 50 5.69 2.00 3.96
N LEU A 51 4.91 2.65 4.82
CA LEU A 51 4.63 4.08 4.80
C LEU A 51 5.43 4.78 5.90
N SER A 52 6.23 5.78 5.53
CA SER A 52 6.84 6.70 6.50
C SER A 52 5.84 7.79 6.86
N HIS A 53 5.62 8.00 8.16
CA HIS A 53 4.76 9.06 8.65
C HIS A 53 5.44 10.42 8.55
N ARG A 54 6.75 10.51 8.85
CA ARG A 54 7.48 11.78 8.73
C ARG A 54 7.49 12.32 7.30
N HIS A 55 7.65 11.44 6.32
CA HIS A 55 7.74 11.83 4.90
C HIS A 55 6.39 11.76 4.17
N HIS A 56 5.32 11.32 4.86
CA HIS A 56 3.97 11.15 4.30
C HIS A 56 3.93 10.39 2.97
N ARG A 57 4.84 9.44 2.76
CA ARG A 57 4.95 8.70 1.50
C ARG A 57 5.53 7.29 1.69
N VAL A 58 5.31 6.46 0.69
CA VAL A 58 5.76 5.06 0.68
C VAL A 58 7.29 5.00 0.66
N ALA A 59 7.88 4.41 1.71
CA ALA A 59 9.31 4.22 1.87
C ALA A 59 9.83 2.99 1.15
N ALA A 60 9.08 1.90 1.16
CA ALA A 60 9.42 0.67 0.47
C ALA A 60 8.17 -0.10 0.08
N ARG A 61 8.32 -0.96 -0.94
CA ARG A 61 7.32 -1.95 -1.31
C ARG A 61 7.96 -3.33 -1.26
N THR A 62 7.20 -4.30 -0.79
CA THR A 62 7.68 -5.66 -0.64
C THR A 62 6.68 -6.63 -1.26
N ALA A 63 7.18 -7.68 -1.89
CA ALA A 63 6.40 -8.85 -2.28
C ALA A 63 6.94 -10.08 -1.58
N GLU A 64 6.08 -10.77 -0.84
CA GLU A 64 6.43 -11.93 -0.03
C GLU A 64 5.77 -13.18 -0.62
N ASP A 65 6.57 -14.17 -0.99
CA ASP A 65 6.11 -15.51 -1.35
C ASP A 65 6.21 -16.39 -0.09
N VAL A 66 5.05 -16.73 0.47
CA VAL A 66 4.94 -17.46 1.73
C VAL A 66 4.33 -18.83 1.45
N VAL A 67 5.03 -19.88 1.88
CA VAL A 67 4.65 -21.28 1.69
C VAL A 67 4.00 -21.81 2.96
N ILE A 68 3.02 -22.69 2.79
CA ILE A 68 2.39 -23.45 3.86
C ILE A 68 3.17 -24.77 3.98
N TYR A 69 3.76 -24.98 5.15
CA TYR A 69 4.76 -26.01 5.37
C TYR A 69 4.39 -26.87 6.57
N ASP A 70 4.39 -28.18 6.38
CA ASP A 70 4.30 -29.17 7.44
C ASP A 70 5.71 -29.45 7.96
N TYR A 71 6.02 -28.86 9.12
CA TYR A 71 7.29 -28.99 9.81
C TYR A 71 7.53 -30.39 10.40
N ARG A 72 6.50 -31.24 10.54
CA ARG A 72 6.68 -32.62 11.02
C ARG A 72 7.18 -33.52 9.91
N ASN A 73 6.59 -33.37 8.72
CA ASN A 73 6.93 -34.16 7.54
C ASN A 73 7.97 -33.48 6.64
N ALA A 74 8.43 -32.29 7.01
CA ALA A 74 9.36 -31.45 6.25
C ALA A 74 8.94 -31.28 4.77
N THR A 75 7.64 -31.04 4.53
CA THR A 75 7.08 -30.95 3.18
C THR A 75 6.12 -29.77 3.05
N LYS A 76 5.94 -29.29 1.81
CA LYS A 76 4.89 -28.32 1.51
C LYS A 76 3.53 -29.01 1.64
N THR A 77 2.57 -28.30 2.21
CA THR A 77 1.20 -28.80 2.37
C THR A 77 0.20 -27.77 1.88
N THR A 78 -1.01 -28.23 1.61
CA THR A 78 -2.13 -27.36 1.26
C THR A 78 -2.63 -26.59 2.47
N THR A 79 -3.35 -25.50 2.20
CA THR A 79 -3.97 -24.65 3.21
C THR A 79 -4.98 -25.44 4.05
N PRO A 80 -4.85 -25.46 5.40
CA PRO A 80 -5.87 -26.04 6.26
C PRO A 80 -7.24 -25.36 6.05
N PRO A 81 -8.38 -26.08 6.14
CA PRO A 81 -9.69 -25.52 5.83
C PRO A 81 -10.02 -24.22 6.57
N PHE A 82 -9.72 -24.14 7.87
CA PHE A 82 -10.00 -22.93 8.66
C PHE A 82 -9.19 -21.70 8.20
N VAL A 83 -7.98 -21.90 7.68
CA VAL A 83 -7.14 -20.81 7.16
C VAL A 83 -7.73 -20.28 5.86
N GLN A 84 -8.33 -21.18 5.08
CA GLN A 84 -9.00 -20.85 3.83
C GLN A 84 -10.20 -19.92 4.06
N ASP A 85 -11.00 -20.19 5.09
CA ASP A 85 -12.11 -19.32 5.50
C ASP A 85 -11.61 -17.92 5.94
N VAL A 86 -10.46 -17.89 6.62
CA VAL A 86 -9.80 -16.62 6.98
C VAL A 86 -9.31 -15.87 5.75
N PHE A 87 -8.72 -16.55 4.76
CA PHE A 87 -8.31 -15.92 3.50
C PHE A 87 -9.50 -15.38 2.71
N GLN A 88 -10.59 -16.14 2.63
CA GLN A 88 -11.82 -15.71 1.96
C GLN A 88 -12.37 -14.44 2.62
N SER A 89 -12.58 -14.46 3.93
CA SER A 89 -13.12 -13.30 4.66
C SER A 89 -12.18 -12.09 4.64
N THR A 90 -10.86 -12.32 4.61
CA THR A 90 -9.86 -11.24 4.46
C THR A 90 -9.93 -10.63 3.06
N TRP A 91 -10.04 -11.47 2.03
CA TRP A 91 -10.16 -11.03 0.64
C TRP A 91 -11.40 -10.17 0.42
N GLU A 92 -12.56 -10.61 0.92
CA GLU A 92 -13.82 -9.85 0.84
C GLU A 92 -13.70 -8.46 1.49
N LYS A 93 -13.07 -8.39 2.67
CA LYS A 93 -12.79 -7.12 3.36
C LYS A 93 -11.86 -6.22 2.54
N GLN A 94 -10.83 -6.80 1.90
CA GLN A 94 -9.93 -6.04 1.03
C GLN A 94 -10.67 -5.45 -0.18
N GLU A 95 -11.48 -6.25 -0.86
CA GLU A 95 -12.22 -5.79 -2.04
C GLU A 95 -13.23 -4.69 -1.67
N ALA A 96 -13.96 -4.85 -0.57
CA ALA A 96 -14.85 -3.82 -0.06
C ALA A 96 -14.08 -2.53 0.32
N ALA A 97 -12.91 -2.66 0.95
CA ALA A 97 -12.06 -1.52 1.28
C ALA A 97 -11.52 -0.82 0.02
N ILE A 98 -11.15 -1.57 -1.02
CA ILE A 98 -10.70 -1.02 -2.30
C ILE A 98 -11.83 -0.22 -2.95
N CYS A 99 -13.04 -0.77 -3.02
CA CYS A 99 -14.20 -0.07 -3.58
C CYS A 99 -14.49 1.24 -2.84
N SER A 100 -14.59 1.18 -1.50
CA SER A 100 -14.86 2.39 -0.70
C SER A 100 -13.73 3.43 -0.78
N SER A 101 -12.47 2.98 -0.80
CA SER A 101 -11.31 3.88 -0.90
C SER A 101 -11.23 4.54 -2.26
N ARG A 102 -11.50 3.80 -3.35
CA ARG A 102 -11.58 4.37 -4.71
C ARG A 102 -12.65 5.44 -4.79
N ALA A 103 -13.85 5.19 -4.25
CA ALA A 103 -14.92 6.18 -4.24
C ALA A 103 -14.51 7.47 -3.51
N ARG A 104 -13.85 7.35 -2.34
CA ARG A 104 -13.32 8.51 -1.61
C ARG A 104 -12.24 9.27 -2.39
N ILE A 105 -11.33 8.55 -3.05
CA ILE A 105 -10.29 9.18 -3.88
C ILE A 105 -10.94 10.01 -4.99
N TRP A 106 -11.91 9.43 -5.71
CA TRP A 106 -12.63 10.15 -6.77
C TRP A 106 -13.37 11.39 -6.26
N GLN A 107 -13.99 11.28 -5.09
CA GLN A 107 -14.65 12.42 -4.45
C GLN A 107 -13.65 13.54 -4.13
N LEU A 108 -12.49 13.20 -3.56
CA LEU A 108 -11.44 14.17 -3.25
C LEU A 108 -10.90 14.82 -4.52
N THR A 109 -10.64 14.04 -5.58
CA THR A 109 -10.21 14.57 -6.87
C THR A 109 -11.22 15.57 -7.43
N LYS A 110 -12.52 15.25 -7.41
CA LYS A 110 -13.57 16.17 -7.87
C LYS A 110 -13.60 17.48 -7.06
N GLN A 111 -13.45 17.39 -5.74
CA GLN A 111 -13.41 18.56 -4.87
C GLN A 111 -12.19 19.44 -5.17
N VAL A 112 -11.04 18.84 -5.45
CA VAL A 112 -9.84 19.58 -5.87
C VAL A 112 -10.10 20.29 -7.20
N GLU A 113 -10.66 19.59 -8.20
CA GLU A 113 -10.99 20.19 -9.51
C GLU A 113 -11.98 21.36 -9.40
N GLU A 114 -12.97 21.27 -8.50
CA GLU A 114 -13.90 22.36 -8.22
C GLU A 114 -13.18 23.59 -7.67
N ILE A 115 -12.29 23.39 -6.67
CA ILE A 115 -11.49 24.46 -6.08
C ILE A 115 -10.56 25.09 -7.13
N GLU A 116 -9.90 24.29 -7.96
CA GLU A 116 -8.99 24.76 -9.01
C GLU A 116 -9.71 25.70 -9.99
N LYS A 117 -10.91 25.32 -10.45
CA LYS A 117 -11.78 26.15 -11.30
C LYS A 117 -12.24 27.44 -10.65
N GLU A 118 -12.54 27.41 -9.34
CA GLU A 118 -12.97 28.59 -8.59
C GLU A 118 -11.83 29.59 -8.32
N THR A 119 -10.57 29.15 -8.39
CA THR A 119 -9.41 29.96 -7.99
C THR A 119 -8.53 30.39 -9.15
N TRP A 120 -7.81 29.46 -9.77
CA TRP A 120 -6.73 29.77 -10.73
C TRP A 120 -7.01 29.26 -12.15
N ASP A 121 -7.96 28.34 -12.35
CA ASP A 121 -8.41 27.88 -13.67
C ASP A 121 -9.73 28.57 -14.10
N ARG A 122 -9.90 29.84 -13.70
CA ARG A 122 -11.00 30.71 -14.14
C ARG A 122 -10.59 31.52 -15.35
N GLU A 123 -11.52 31.82 -16.25
CA GLU A 123 -11.24 32.55 -17.50
C GLU A 123 -10.60 33.94 -17.29
N ASP A 124 -10.85 34.56 -16.13
CA ASP A 124 -10.29 35.86 -15.73
C ASP A 124 -9.08 35.75 -14.78
N ALA A 125 -8.52 34.55 -14.60
CA ALA A 125 -7.35 34.36 -13.75
C ALA A 125 -6.13 35.06 -14.37
N VAL A 126 -5.50 35.94 -13.59
CA VAL A 126 -4.21 36.56 -13.94
C VAL A 126 -3.16 35.98 -13.02
N GLU A 127 -2.16 35.30 -13.59
CA GLU A 127 -1.01 34.81 -12.83
C GLU A 127 -0.19 36.00 -12.29
N ASP A 128 -0.08 36.13 -10.97
CA ASP A 128 0.89 37.02 -10.35
C ASP A 128 2.27 36.37 -10.40
N LEU A 129 3.05 36.72 -11.43
CA LEU A 129 4.42 36.24 -11.62
C LEU A 129 5.44 36.87 -10.65
N GLY A 130 4.99 37.68 -9.70
CA GLY A 130 5.85 38.43 -8.78
C GLY A 130 6.58 39.57 -9.51
N ALA A 131 6.80 40.69 -8.82
CA ALA A 131 7.42 41.88 -9.39
C ALA A 131 8.93 41.66 -9.70
N SER A 132 9.25 41.01 -10.81
CA SER A 132 10.59 41.03 -11.43
C SER A 132 10.81 42.32 -12.25
N GLY A 133 10.49 43.48 -11.65
CA GLY A 133 10.46 44.76 -12.37
C GLY A 133 10.65 46.00 -11.50
N SER A 134 11.20 45.88 -10.29
CA SER A 134 11.69 47.05 -9.57
C SER A 134 13.07 47.43 -10.11
N THR A 135 13.06 48.23 -11.17
CA THR A 135 14.23 49.00 -11.61
C THR A 135 14.67 49.87 -10.44
N ARG A 136 15.75 49.47 -9.76
CA ARG A 136 16.44 50.30 -8.77
C ARG A 136 16.85 51.62 -9.45
N PRO A 137 16.49 52.80 -8.92
CA PRO A 137 17.02 54.06 -9.44
C PRO A 137 18.53 54.10 -9.20
N ALA A 138 19.28 54.45 -10.24
CA ALA A 138 20.73 54.60 -10.22
C ALA A 138 21.12 55.74 -9.28
N ASN A 139 22.17 55.48 -8.49
CA ASN A 139 22.83 56.43 -7.59
C ASN A 139 23.90 57.21 -8.36
#